data_AF-A0AAW8L377-F1
#
_entry.id   AF-A0AAW8L377-F1
#
_cell.length_a   1.000
_cell.length_b   1.000
_cell.length_c   1.000
_cell.angle_alpha   90.00
_cell.angle_beta   90.00
_cell.angle_gamma   90.00
#
_symmetry.space_group_name_H-M   'P 1'
#
loop_
_entity.id
_entity.type
_entity.pdbx_description
1 polymer ?
#
loop_
_entity_poly.entity_id
_entity_poly.type
_entity_poly.pdbx_seq_one_letter_code
_entity_poly.pdbx_strand_id
1 'polypeptide(L)'
;KQYETKEAITPDGVSVQLYVNTGLMIDVVRGVQRGAQGVGLYRSEIPFMLRERFPGEEEQRAIYRQQLSHFANKPVVMRTLDIGADK
;
A
#
# COMPACT_ATOMS: atom_id res chain seq x y z
N LYS A 1 14.20 1.26 14.27
CA LYS A 1 13.70 1.19 15.65
C LYS A 1 13.44 2.56 16.28
N GLN A 2 14.45 3.42 16.53
CA GLN A 2 14.23 4.71 17.21
C GLN A 2 13.13 5.61 16.60
N TYR A 3 12.92 5.54 15.27
CA TYR A 3 11.96 6.39 14.56
C TYR A 3 10.64 5.70 14.22
N GLU A 4 10.49 4.40 14.49
CA GLU A 4 9.30 3.63 14.06
C GLU A 4 8.02 4.08 14.77
N THR A 5 8.15 4.67 15.96
CA THR A 5 7.03 5.18 16.75
C THR A 5 7.05 6.70 16.92
N LYS A 6 8.03 7.38 16.32
CA LYS A 6 8.17 8.83 16.45
C LYS A 6 7.32 9.53 15.40
N GLU A 7 6.60 10.57 15.79
CA GLU A 7 5.86 11.40 14.85
C GLU A 7 6.81 12.14 13.90
N ALA A 8 6.41 12.25 12.64
CA ALA A 8 7.15 12.97 11.62
C ALA A 8 6.79 14.46 11.69
N ILE A 9 7.59 15.20 12.44
CA ILE A 9 7.43 16.64 12.66
C ILE A 9 8.76 17.33 12.34
N THR A 10 8.72 18.41 11.56
CA THR A 10 9.89 19.23 11.23
C THR A 10 10.36 20.04 12.44
N PRO A 11 11.61 20.56 12.47
CA PRO A 11 12.10 21.36 13.60
C PRO A 11 11.28 22.63 13.91
N ASP A 12 10.58 23.15 12.91
CA ASP A 12 9.67 24.30 13.00
C ASP A 12 8.20 23.90 13.25
N GLY A 13 7.92 22.62 13.51
CA GLY A 13 6.62 22.15 14.02
C GLY A 13 5.61 21.69 12.98
N VAL A 14 5.98 21.54 11.70
CA VAL A 14 5.09 21.07 10.65
C VAL A 14 4.97 19.54 10.70
N SER A 15 3.75 19.03 10.89
CA SER A 15 3.47 17.59 10.84
C SER A 15 3.31 17.11 9.40
N VAL A 16 3.94 15.98 9.07
CA VAL A 16 3.80 15.30 7.78
C VAL A 16 3.39 13.85 7.99
N GLN A 17 2.51 13.35 7.13
CA GLN A 17 2.09 11.94 7.20
C GLN A 17 3.00 11.07 6.35
N LEU A 18 3.57 10.02 6.95
CA LEU A 18 4.43 9.07 6.27
C LEU A 18 3.63 7.81 5.91
N TYR A 19 3.38 7.66 4.62
CA TYR A 19 2.68 6.50 4.07
C TYR A 19 3.60 5.57 3.29
N VAL A 20 3.17 4.33 3.12
CA VAL A 20 3.86 3.35 2.29
C VAL A 20 3.28 3.29 0.88
N ASN A 21 4.14 3.04 -0.10
CA ASN A 21 3.73 2.65 -1.45
C ASN A 21 3.90 1.13 -1.59
N THR A 22 2.89 0.43 -2.10
CA THR A 22 2.85 -1.04 -2.14
C THR A 22 2.09 -1.56 -3.35
N GLY A 23 2.45 -2.75 -3.82
CA GLY A 23 1.59 -3.60 -4.66
C GLY A 23 1.65 -5.08 -4.27
N LEU A 24 2.35 -5.39 -3.18
CA LEU A 24 2.64 -6.73 -2.70
C LEU A 24 2.48 -6.81 -1.18
N MET A 25 2.08 -7.97 -0.70
CA MET A 25 1.93 -8.22 0.74
C MET A 25 3.20 -7.95 1.55
N ILE A 26 4.37 -8.25 1.00
CA ILE A 26 5.64 -8.07 1.71
C ILE A 26 5.91 -6.60 2.08
N ASP A 27 5.49 -5.68 1.21
CA ASP A 27 5.68 -4.25 1.43
C ASP A 27 4.69 -3.71 2.47
N VAL A 28 3.47 -4.29 2.51
CA VAL A 28 2.48 -4.03 3.54
C VAL A 28 3.02 -4.36 4.93
N VAL A 29 3.53 -5.58 5.11
CA VAL A 29 4.07 -6.04 6.40
C VAL A 29 5.24 -5.16 6.86
N ARG A 30 6.16 -4.83 5.94
CA ARG A 30 7.29 -3.94 6.22
C ARG A 30 6.85 -2.53 6.58
N GLY A 31 5.84 -1.99 5.88
CA GLY A 31 5.29 -0.66 6.17
C GLY A 31 4.69 -0.59 7.57
N VAL A 32 3.88 -1.58 7.95
CA VAL A 32 3.29 -1.67 9.30
C VAL A 32 4.38 -1.77 10.38
N GLN A 33 5.38 -2.64 10.18
CA GLN A 33 6.50 -2.79 11.12
C GLN A 33 7.34 -1.51 11.29
N ARG A 34 7.36 -0.64 10.27
CA ARG A 34 8.11 0.61 10.29
C ARG A 34 7.29 1.83 10.72
N GLY A 35 6.05 1.62 11.19
CA GLY A 35 5.20 2.70 11.69
C GLY A 35 4.47 3.49 10.61
N ALA A 36 4.28 2.95 9.41
CA ALA A 36 3.53 3.64 8.37
C ALA A 36 2.12 4.02 8.85
N GLN A 37 1.74 5.28 8.60
CA GLN A 37 0.46 5.85 9.02
C GLN A 37 -0.69 5.52 8.06
N GLY A 38 -0.40 4.85 6.95
CA GLY A 38 -1.35 4.45 5.93
C GLY A 38 -0.65 4.03 4.63
N VAL A 39 -1.43 3.86 3.57
CA VAL A 39 -0.96 3.57 2.22
C VAL A 39 -1.20 4.78 1.33
N GLY A 40 -0.12 5.37 0.83
CA GLY A 40 -0.18 6.55 -0.04
C GLY A 40 -0.35 6.16 -1.51
N LEU A 41 0.00 4.93 -1.86
CA LEU A 41 -0.22 4.35 -3.18
C LEU A 41 -0.28 2.83 -3.09
N TYR A 42 -1.46 2.26 -3.33
CA TYR A 42 -1.64 0.86 -3.65
C TYR A 42 -1.68 0.66 -5.17
N ARG A 43 -0.72 -0.09 -5.69
CA ARG A 43 -0.55 -0.47 -7.09
C ARG A 43 -1.39 -1.72 -7.41
N SER A 44 -2.45 -1.55 -8.19
CA SER A 44 -3.40 -2.62 -8.52
C SER A 44 -2.95 -3.53 -9.67
N GLU A 45 -1.86 -3.18 -10.36
CA GLU A 45 -1.39 -3.82 -11.59
C GLU A 45 -0.67 -5.15 -11.33
N ILE A 46 -0.13 -5.36 -10.12
CA ILE A 46 0.72 -6.52 -9.81
C ILE A 46 0.01 -7.86 -10.06
N PRO A 47 -1.24 -8.09 -9.61
CA PRO A 47 -1.97 -9.32 -9.92
C PRO A 47 -2.25 -9.54 -11.42
N PHE A 48 -2.30 -8.47 -12.22
CA PHE A 48 -2.52 -8.56 -13.67
C PHE A 48 -1.24 -8.96 -14.42
N MET A 49 -0.06 -8.61 -13.90
CA MET A 49 1.23 -8.96 -14.51
C MET A 49 1.75 -10.35 -14.11
N LEU A 50 1.39 -10.86 -12.92
CA LEU A 50 1.93 -12.12 -12.39
C LEU A 50 1.11 -13.36 -12.75
N ARG A 51 -0.05 -13.20 -13.39
CA ARG A 51 -0.99 -14.30 -13.69
C ARG A 51 -1.06 -14.54 -15.18
N GLU A 52 -1.34 -15.79 -15.56
CA GLU A 52 -1.55 -16.19 -16.96
C GLU A 52 -2.81 -15.57 -17.59
N ARG A 53 -3.72 -15.06 -16.76
CA ARG A 53 -4.95 -14.39 -17.18
C ARG A 53 -5.27 -13.24 -16.22
N PHE A 54 -6.09 -12.31 -16.69
CA PHE A 54 -6.58 -11.23 -15.83
C PHE A 54 -7.43 -11.77 -14.67
N PRO A 55 -7.20 -11.27 -13.44
CA PRO A 55 -7.98 -11.69 -12.29
C PRO A 55 -9.43 -11.21 -12.42
N GLY A 56 -10.38 -12.10 -12.14
CA GLY A 56 -11.79 -11.73 -12.03
C GLY A 56 -12.06 -10.79 -10.85
N GLU A 57 -13.24 -10.18 -10.81
CA GLU A 57 -13.63 -9.25 -9.73
C GLU A 57 -13.49 -9.89 -8.34
N GLU A 58 -13.95 -11.12 -8.19
CA GLU A 58 -13.91 -11.82 -6.90
C GLU A 58 -12.47 -12.13 -6.45
N GLU A 59 -11.57 -12.43 -7.40
CA GLU A 59 -10.15 -12.63 -7.12
C GLU A 59 -9.48 -11.31 -6.72
N GLN A 60 -9.80 -10.23 -7.43
CA GLN A 60 -9.35 -8.87 -7.09
C GLN A 60 -9.81 -8.49 -5.68
N ARG A 61 -11.10 -8.66 -5.37
CA ARG A 61 -11.68 -8.40 -4.04
C ARG A 61 -10.96 -9.18 -2.94
N ALA A 62 -10.69 -10.47 -3.16
CA ALA A 62 -9.98 -11.31 -2.20
C ALA A 62 -8.55 -10.81 -1.96
N ILE A 63 -7.81 -10.51 -3.02
CA ILE A 63 -6.43 -9.98 -2.94
C ILE A 63 -6.40 -8.64 -2.21
N TYR A 64 -7.26 -7.70 -2.62
CA TYR A 64 -7.31 -6.36 -2.02
C TYR A 64 -7.71 -6.44 -0.55
N ARG A 65 -8.74 -7.23 -0.21
CA ARG A 65 -9.14 -7.42 1.19
C ARG A 65 -8.02 -8.01 2.04
N GLN A 66 -7.29 -8.99 1.53
CA GLN A 66 -6.17 -9.60 2.25
C GLN A 66 -5.06 -8.58 2.51
N GLN A 67 -4.70 -7.76 1.53
CA GLN A 67 -3.62 -6.77 1.68
C GLN A 67 -4.04 -5.59 2.54
N LEU A 68 -5.22 -5.02 2.28
CA LEU A 68 -5.68 -3.78 2.93
C LEU A 68 -6.16 -3.99 4.37
N SER A 69 -6.53 -5.20 4.78
CA SER A 69 -6.92 -5.49 6.18
C SER A 69 -5.80 -5.20 7.19
N HIS A 70 -4.54 -5.25 6.78
CA HIS A 70 -3.38 -4.89 7.62
C HIS A 70 -3.28 -3.39 7.92
N PHE A 71 -3.97 -2.56 7.12
CA PHE A 71 -4.11 -1.13 7.32
C PHE A 71 -5.53 -0.77 7.80
N ALA A 72 -6.23 -1.71 8.46
CA ALA A 72 -7.53 -1.43 9.06
C ALA A 72 -7.46 -0.12 9.89
N ASN A 73 -8.43 0.76 9.65
CA ASN A 73 -8.53 2.09 10.27
C ASN A 73 -7.44 3.11 9.88
N LYS A 74 -6.61 2.81 8.87
CA LYS A 74 -5.65 3.77 8.29
C LYS A 74 -6.07 4.14 6.87
N PRO A 75 -5.74 5.37 6.40
CA PRO A 75 -6.03 5.78 5.03
C PRO A 75 -5.30 4.89 4.03
N VAL A 76 -5.99 4.58 2.93
CA VAL A 76 -5.45 3.84 1.79
C VAL A 76 -5.86 4.56 0.52
N VAL A 77 -4.87 4.97 -0.27
CA VAL A 77 -5.07 5.48 -1.63
C VAL A 77 -4.80 4.34 -2.60
N MET A 78 -5.86 3.81 -3.21
CA MET A 78 -5.76 2.78 -4.22
C MET A 78 -5.81 3.39 -5.62
N ARG A 79 -4.82 3.05 -6.44
CA ARG A 79 -4.83 3.41 -7.86
C ARG A 79 -5.51 2.32 -8.65
N THR A 80 -6.43 2.72 -9.53
CA THR A 80 -7.03 1.83 -10.53
C THR A 80 -5.94 1.29 -11.47
N LEU A 81 -6.31 0.33 -12.33
CA LEU A 81 -5.36 -0.31 -13.23
C LEU A 81 -4.62 0.74 -14.09
N ASP A 82 -3.30 0.83 -13.93
CA ASP A 82 -2.40 1.71 -14.68
C ASP A 82 -1.29 0.90 -15.35
N ILE A 83 -1.66 0.18 -16.42
CA ILE A 83 -0.77 -0.61 -17.29
C ILE A 83 -0.77 0.02 -18.69
N GLY A 84 0.42 0.25 -19.24
CA GLY A 84 0.64 0.69 -20.62
C GLY A 84 0.95 -0.48 -21.57
N ALA A 85 0.90 -0.23 -22.88
CA ALA A 85 1.16 -1.22 -23.93
C ALA A 85 2.63 -1.71 -24.00
N ASP A 86 3.51 -1.12 -23.21
CA ASP A 86 4.95 -1.39 -23.10
C ASP A 86 5.32 -2.38 -21.97
N LYS A 87 4.31 -2.90 -21.26
CA LYS A 87 4.46 -3.79 -20.09
C LYS A 87 4.35 -5.27 -20.44
#